data_AF-A0A6B3NLX6-F1
#
_entry.id   AF-A0A6B3NLX6-F1
#
_cell.length_a   1.000
_cell.length_b   1.000
_cell.length_c   1.000
_cell.angle_alpha   90.00
_cell.angle_beta   90.00
_cell.angle_gamma   90.00
#
_symmetry.space_group_name_H-M   'P 1'
#
loop_
_entity.id
_entity.type
_entity.pdbx_description
1 polymer ?
#
loop_
_entity_poly.entity_id
_entity_poly.type
_entity_poly.pdbx_seq_one_letter_code
_entity_poly.pdbx_strand_id
1 'polypeptide(L)'
;MNSKVQNNTSKCRQLSVSLLSNSAGIKQLLQQQLLVAIKLSGIGIDLTDLSGNAQLIPLYRLSNQTGIIYRCAIALQLAAKIKRRAIELANQFMISFPGNNCNNSRVKCLEFCVEVESSGWINFKLSDGALANWLQDLIEKPLLEEYEGKKVLLQERDGNSISTKPCVSPTHLNSLEPNTSFQLQYLHARCCSLLRLAHRQGLITLRDIDFKTTKLQIIEPNPIPWLQDKQLSDTEQLRLRLVHSTEQNLISQILDCSDEIGENNQISLVKRGSNLSLAFEQFYSECRIWGEVKTHNLRLAQGRLGLFAATQIVVRSLLQDQLGIAAPLEL
;
A
#
# COMPACT_ATOMS: atom_id res chain seq x y z
N MET A 1 9.78 -24.34 -44.09
CA MET A 1 8.53 -23.85 -43.47
C MET A 1 8.90 -23.12 -42.19
N ASN A 2 9.05 -21.79 -42.30
CA ASN A 2 9.44 -20.92 -41.18
C ASN A 2 8.17 -20.36 -40.52
N SER A 3 7.82 -20.80 -39.31
CA SER A 3 6.90 -20.04 -38.47
C SER A 3 7.72 -19.12 -37.57
N LYS A 4 7.85 -17.86 -37.99
CA LYS A 4 8.26 -16.76 -37.11
C LYS A 4 7.19 -16.63 -36.02
N VAL A 5 7.53 -17.03 -34.81
CA VAL A 5 6.82 -16.60 -33.60
C VAL A 5 7.11 -15.11 -33.47
N GLN A 6 6.13 -14.28 -33.84
CA GLN A 6 6.15 -12.85 -33.51
C GLN A 6 6.00 -12.75 -31.99
N ASN A 7 7.12 -12.50 -31.31
CA ASN A 7 7.10 -11.96 -29.97
C ASN A 7 6.40 -10.59 -30.05
N ASN A 8 5.13 -10.55 -29.63
CA ASN A 8 4.45 -9.32 -29.28
C ASN A 8 5.15 -8.75 -28.05
N THR A 9 6.23 -7.99 -28.26
CA THR A 9 6.76 -7.10 -27.24
C THR A 9 5.70 -6.03 -26.99
N SER A 10 4.89 -6.23 -25.96
CA SER A 10 4.05 -5.18 -25.39
C SER A 10 4.96 -3.96 -25.13
N LYS A 11 4.61 -2.81 -25.70
CA LYS A 11 5.32 -1.55 -25.48
C LYS A 11 5.06 -1.09 -24.05
N CYS A 12 5.78 -1.66 -23.10
CA CYS A 12 5.80 -1.19 -21.72
C CYS A 12 6.38 0.23 -21.68
N ARG A 13 5.62 1.20 -21.18
CA ARG A 13 6.13 2.54 -20.88
C ARG A 13 6.37 2.65 -19.38
N GLN A 14 7.51 3.19 -18.99
CA GLN A 14 7.80 3.48 -17.59
C GLN A 14 7.04 4.71 -17.12
N LEU A 15 6.43 4.61 -15.94
CA LEU A 15 5.78 5.70 -15.22
C LEU A 15 6.38 5.76 -13.82
N SER A 16 6.79 6.95 -13.39
CA SER A 16 7.30 7.19 -12.04
C SER A 16 6.34 8.10 -11.28
N VAL A 17 5.92 7.66 -10.10
CA VAL A 17 4.99 8.39 -9.24
C VAL A 17 5.68 8.72 -7.93
N SER A 18 5.76 10.00 -7.57
CA SER A 18 6.32 10.45 -6.31
C SER A 18 5.45 10.03 -5.12
N LEU A 19 6.06 9.47 -4.07
CA LEU A 19 5.41 9.27 -2.78
C LEU A 19 5.38 10.61 -2.02
N LEU A 20 4.44 11.50 -2.36
CA LEU A 20 4.16 12.69 -1.57
C LEU A 20 3.20 12.33 -0.44
N SER A 21 3.48 12.85 0.74
CA SER A 21 3.15 12.37 2.10
C SER A 21 1.68 12.21 2.51
N ASN A 22 0.70 12.24 1.60
CA ASN A 22 -0.71 12.39 1.96
C ASN A 22 -1.63 11.24 1.51
N SER A 23 -1.12 10.21 0.83
CA SER A 23 -1.94 9.04 0.45
C SER A 23 -1.19 7.75 0.71
N ALA A 24 -1.73 6.97 1.65
CA ALA A 24 -1.29 5.62 2.00
C ALA A 24 -1.32 4.65 0.81
N GLY A 25 -2.44 4.68 0.07
CA GLY A 25 -2.77 3.71 -0.97
C GLY A 25 -2.12 4.00 -2.32
N ILE A 26 -1.56 2.96 -2.93
CA ILE A 26 -1.06 3.00 -4.31
C ILE A 26 -2.22 3.26 -5.28
N LYS A 27 -3.41 2.71 -5.01
CA LYS A 27 -4.62 2.95 -5.79
C LYS A 27 -4.93 4.44 -5.91
N GLN A 28 -4.94 5.18 -4.79
CA GLN A 28 -5.25 6.60 -4.78
C GLN A 28 -4.18 7.42 -5.54
N LEU A 29 -2.90 7.08 -5.37
CA LEU A 29 -1.80 7.69 -6.12
C LEU A 29 -1.98 7.52 -7.63
N LEU A 30 -2.27 6.30 -8.09
CA LEU A 30 -2.50 6.01 -9.50
C LEU A 30 -3.76 6.71 -10.04
N GLN A 31 -4.84 6.79 -9.26
CA GLN A 31 -6.04 7.54 -9.63
C GLN A 31 -5.73 9.03 -9.84
N GLN A 32 -4.92 9.64 -8.97
CA GLN A 32 -4.49 11.04 -9.13
C GLN A 32 -3.66 11.23 -10.41
N GLN A 33 -2.70 10.34 -10.68
CA GLN A 33 -1.88 10.40 -11.90
C GLN A 33 -2.70 10.21 -13.18
N LEU A 34 -3.67 9.30 -13.15
CA LEU A 34 -4.63 9.12 -14.24
C LEU A 34 -5.46 10.38 -14.47
N LEU A 35 -5.94 11.03 -13.41
CA LEU A 35 -6.70 12.28 -13.53
C LEU A 35 -5.86 13.39 -14.18
N VAL A 36 -4.58 13.50 -13.81
CA VAL A 36 -3.63 14.45 -14.43
C VAL A 36 -3.43 14.11 -15.91
N ALA A 37 -3.20 12.84 -16.25
CA ALA A 37 -3.02 12.42 -17.64
C ALA A 37 -4.27 12.68 -18.50
N ILE A 38 -5.47 12.47 -17.94
CA ILE A 38 -6.74 12.78 -18.62
C ILE A 38 -6.84 14.29 -18.88
N LYS A 39 -6.55 15.15 -17.90
CA LYS A 39 -6.54 16.61 -18.08
C LYS A 39 -5.56 17.06 -19.16
N LEU A 40 -4.36 16.49 -19.17
CA LEU A 40 -3.30 16.82 -20.14
C LEU A 40 -3.54 16.23 -21.53
N SER A 41 -4.41 15.23 -21.67
CA SER A 41 -4.72 14.61 -22.96
C SER A 41 -5.45 15.53 -23.93
N GLY A 42 -5.92 16.70 -23.47
CA GLY A 42 -6.62 17.68 -24.29
C GLY A 42 -7.98 17.20 -24.81
N ILE A 43 -8.46 16.05 -24.30
CA ILE A 43 -9.81 15.58 -24.58
C ILE A 43 -10.74 16.50 -23.82
N GLY A 44 -11.61 17.21 -24.53
CA GLY A 44 -12.62 18.13 -23.98
C GLY A 44 -13.70 17.38 -23.18
N ILE A 45 -13.26 16.66 -22.15
CA ILE A 45 -14.10 15.99 -21.17
C ILE A 45 -14.38 17.05 -20.12
N ASP A 46 -15.65 17.38 -19.97
CA ASP A 46 -16.08 18.14 -18.81
C ASP A 46 -15.90 17.26 -17.58
N LEU A 47 -14.75 17.44 -16.91
CA LEU A 47 -14.39 16.67 -15.74
C LEU A 47 -15.33 16.99 -14.57
N THR A 48 -16.23 17.97 -14.67
CA THR A 48 -17.26 18.23 -13.64
C THR A 48 -18.18 17.03 -13.42
N ASP A 49 -18.43 16.20 -14.44
CA ASP A 49 -19.10 14.89 -14.31
C ASP A 49 -18.28 13.84 -13.52
N LEU A 50 -16.97 14.09 -13.32
CA LEU A 50 -15.99 13.20 -12.67
C LEU A 50 -15.35 13.82 -11.41
N SER A 51 -15.52 15.13 -11.18
CA SER A 51 -14.76 15.97 -10.24
C SER A 51 -15.34 16.00 -8.83
N GLY A 52 -16.41 15.25 -8.55
CA GLY A 52 -16.98 15.17 -7.22
C GLY A 52 -16.10 14.42 -6.22
N ASN A 53 -15.43 13.33 -6.64
CA ASN A 53 -14.61 12.48 -5.76
C ASN A 53 -13.60 11.69 -6.60
N ALA A 54 -12.34 11.60 -6.17
CA ALA A 54 -11.29 10.77 -6.79
C ALA A 54 -11.65 9.27 -6.91
N GLN A 55 -12.75 8.83 -6.30
CA GLN A 55 -13.31 7.47 -6.36
C GLN A 55 -13.92 7.06 -7.72
N LEU A 56 -14.01 7.95 -8.71
CA LEU A 56 -14.68 7.66 -9.99
C LEU A 56 -13.85 6.89 -11.02
N ILE A 57 -12.52 6.83 -10.85
CA ILE A 57 -11.66 6.08 -11.79
C ILE A 57 -11.70 4.59 -11.40
N PRO A 58 -12.20 3.69 -12.29
CA PRO A 58 -12.35 2.26 -12.02
C PRO A 58 -10.98 1.57 -12.03
N LEU A 59 -10.26 1.72 -10.93
CA LEU A 59 -8.95 1.13 -10.69
C LEU A 59 -9.07 0.06 -9.61
N TYR A 60 -8.62 -1.15 -9.92
CA TYR A 60 -8.61 -2.26 -8.97
C TYR A 60 -7.33 -3.08 -9.10
N ARG A 61 -6.88 -3.67 -7.98
CA ARG A 61 -5.73 -4.56 -7.95
C ARG A 61 -6.14 -5.96 -8.40
N LEU A 62 -5.30 -6.63 -9.20
CA LEU A 62 -5.51 -8.02 -9.60
C LEU A 62 -4.93 -8.95 -8.53
N SER A 63 -5.77 -9.80 -7.91
CA SER A 63 -5.38 -10.61 -6.74
C SER A 63 -4.58 -11.89 -7.06
N ASN A 64 -4.62 -12.38 -8.31
CA ASN A 64 -4.12 -13.72 -8.68
C ASN A 64 -3.01 -13.69 -9.74
N GLN A 65 -2.28 -12.58 -9.84
CA GLN A 65 -1.22 -12.39 -10.83
C GLN A 65 0.16 -12.53 -10.16
N THR A 66 1.16 -12.97 -10.92
CA THR A 66 2.56 -12.90 -10.48
C THR A 66 2.99 -11.43 -10.43
N GLY A 67 3.07 -10.87 -9.22
CA GLY A 67 3.41 -9.47 -8.96
C GLY A 67 2.20 -8.58 -8.71
N ILE A 68 2.45 -7.29 -8.49
CA ILE A 68 1.40 -6.32 -8.14
C ILE A 68 0.99 -5.55 -9.39
N ILE A 69 -0.26 -5.79 -9.83
CA ILE A 69 -0.83 -5.17 -11.02
C ILE A 69 -2.13 -4.46 -10.65
N TYR A 70 -2.22 -3.18 -10.99
CA TYR A 70 -3.45 -2.42 -10.96
C TYR A 70 -4.01 -2.30 -12.37
N ARG A 71 -5.30 -2.56 -12.54
CA ARG A 71 -6.00 -2.51 -13.82
C ARG A 71 -7.05 -1.40 -13.81
N CYS A 72 -7.07 -0.60 -14.88
CA CYS A 72 -7.95 0.55 -15.04
C CYS A 72 -8.83 0.44 -16.28
N ALA A 73 -10.14 0.66 -16.09
CA ALA A 73 -11.15 0.63 -17.17
C ALA A 73 -11.49 2.04 -17.75
N ILE A 74 -10.78 3.10 -17.36
CA ILE A 74 -11.24 4.47 -17.63
C ILE A 74 -11.38 4.78 -19.12
N ALA A 75 -10.49 4.24 -19.96
CA ALA A 75 -10.56 4.44 -21.40
C ALA A 75 -11.80 3.78 -22.03
N LEU A 76 -12.25 2.63 -21.49
CA LEU A 76 -13.49 1.97 -21.91
C LEU A 76 -14.71 2.81 -21.53
N GLN A 77 -14.75 3.34 -20.31
CA GLN A 77 -15.85 4.19 -19.84
C GLN A 77 -15.95 5.49 -20.66
N LEU A 78 -14.81 6.12 -20.95
CA LEU A 78 -14.77 7.35 -21.73
C LEU A 78 -15.06 7.09 -23.22
N ALA A 79 -14.63 5.96 -23.78
CA ALA A 79 -14.96 5.56 -25.15
C ALA A 79 -16.47 5.51 -25.40
N ALA A 80 -17.22 4.96 -24.45
CA ALA A 80 -18.67 4.88 -24.52
C ALA A 80 -19.34 6.26 -24.59
N LYS A 81 -18.78 7.27 -23.90
CA LYS A 81 -19.30 8.65 -23.89
C LYS A 81 -18.86 9.46 -25.11
N ILE A 82 -17.60 9.33 -25.53
CA ILE A 82 -16.95 10.23 -26.50
C ILE A 82 -16.96 9.65 -27.93
N LYS A 83 -17.51 8.43 -28.11
CA LYS A 83 -17.57 7.71 -29.41
C LYS A 83 -16.19 7.56 -30.08
N ARG A 84 -15.14 7.43 -29.28
CA ARG A 84 -13.77 7.09 -29.72
C ARG A 84 -13.43 5.66 -29.35
N ARG A 85 -12.44 5.06 -30.03
CA ARG A 85 -11.99 3.71 -29.65
C ARG A 85 -11.24 3.75 -28.32
N ALA A 86 -11.56 2.83 -27.42
CA ALA A 86 -10.94 2.75 -26.10
C ALA A 86 -9.41 2.60 -26.16
N ILE A 87 -8.90 1.82 -27.11
CA ILE A 87 -7.47 1.67 -27.34
C ILE A 87 -6.77 2.98 -27.73
N GLU A 88 -7.43 3.85 -28.50
CA GLU A 88 -6.87 5.15 -28.88
C GLU A 88 -6.81 6.08 -27.67
N LEU A 89 -7.84 6.07 -26.83
CA LEU A 89 -7.88 6.82 -25.58
C LEU A 89 -6.83 6.34 -24.58
N ALA A 90 -6.70 5.03 -24.39
CA ALA A 90 -5.71 4.43 -23.50
C ALA A 90 -4.27 4.79 -23.92
N ASN A 91 -3.97 4.73 -25.22
CA ASN A 91 -2.68 5.16 -25.76
C ASN A 91 -2.45 6.67 -25.58
N GLN A 92 -3.49 7.50 -25.74
CA GLN A 92 -3.39 8.94 -25.48
C GLN A 92 -3.04 9.23 -24.02
N PHE A 93 -3.73 8.60 -23.07
CA PHE A 93 -3.40 8.74 -21.64
C PHE A 93 -1.97 8.29 -21.34
N MET A 94 -1.56 7.16 -21.93
CA MET A 94 -0.18 6.70 -21.84
C MET A 94 0.83 7.75 -22.30
N ILE A 95 0.54 8.48 -23.38
CA ILE A 95 1.40 9.54 -23.90
C ILE A 95 1.46 10.72 -22.93
N SER A 96 0.30 11.10 -22.39
CA SER A 96 0.09 12.26 -21.52
C SER A 96 0.55 12.08 -20.07
N PHE A 97 0.96 10.88 -19.65
CA PHE A 97 1.56 10.72 -18.33
C PHE A 97 2.79 11.61 -18.20
N PRO A 98 2.91 12.37 -17.09
CA PRO A 98 4.07 13.22 -16.87
C PRO A 98 5.35 12.38 -16.94
N GLY A 99 6.36 12.93 -17.60
CA GLY A 99 7.69 12.31 -17.68
C GLY A 99 8.32 12.13 -16.30
N ASN A 100 9.38 11.32 -16.25
CA ASN A 100 10.09 10.96 -15.03
C ASN A 100 10.68 12.22 -14.35
N ASN A 101 9.94 12.83 -13.43
CA ASN A 101 10.37 14.03 -12.70
C ASN A 101 11.13 13.69 -11.41
N CYS A 102 11.47 12.42 -11.19
CA CYS A 102 12.16 11.92 -10.01
C CYS A 102 13.69 12.15 -10.04
N ASN A 103 14.14 13.29 -10.56
CA ASN A 103 15.57 13.63 -10.64
C ASN A 103 16.13 14.22 -9.34
N ASN A 104 15.32 14.34 -8.29
CA ASN A 104 15.74 14.89 -7.01
C ASN A 104 15.89 13.74 -5.99
N SER A 105 17.11 13.49 -5.49
CA SER A 105 17.44 12.29 -4.68
C SER A 105 16.68 12.17 -3.36
N ARG A 106 15.89 13.19 -2.98
CA ARG A 106 15.11 13.23 -1.74
C ARG A 106 13.69 12.67 -1.88
N VAL A 107 13.16 12.51 -3.09
CA VAL A 107 11.78 12.04 -3.30
C VAL A 107 11.81 10.57 -3.71
N LYS A 108 11.30 9.69 -2.85
CA LYS A 108 11.08 8.28 -3.22
C LYS A 108 10.00 8.21 -4.29
N CYS A 109 10.23 7.37 -5.30
CA CYS A 109 9.30 7.18 -6.40
C CYS A 109 8.92 5.71 -6.58
N LEU A 110 7.66 5.49 -6.97
CA LEU A 110 7.15 4.22 -7.40
C LEU A 110 7.25 4.13 -8.92
N GLU A 111 8.04 3.17 -9.38
CA GLU A 111 8.18 2.86 -10.79
C GLU A 111 7.16 1.81 -11.20
N PHE A 112 6.39 2.13 -12.23
CA PHE A 112 5.42 1.26 -12.86
C PHE A 112 5.80 1.00 -14.32
N CYS A 113 5.61 -0.23 -14.75
CA CYS A 113 5.48 -0.57 -16.16
C CYS A 113 4.00 -0.43 -16.55
N VAL A 114 3.70 0.46 -17.48
CA VAL A 114 2.35 0.70 -17.99
C VAL A 114 2.19 -0.01 -19.33
N GLU A 115 1.16 -0.85 -19.40
CA GLU A 115 0.79 -1.59 -20.61
C GLU A 115 -0.67 -1.35 -20.95
N VAL A 116 -0.96 -1.26 -22.24
CA VAL A 116 -2.32 -1.11 -22.75
C VAL A 116 -2.71 -2.35 -23.54
N GLU A 117 -3.79 -2.98 -23.13
CA GLU A 117 -4.38 -4.12 -23.85
C GLU A 117 -5.20 -3.64 -25.05
N SER A 118 -5.37 -4.49 -26.06
CA SER A 118 -6.10 -4.19 -27.29
C SER A 118 -7.56 -3.77 -27.06
N SER A 119 -8.17 -4.22 -25.97
CA SER A 119 -9.51 -3.82 -25.54
C SER A 119 -9.58 -2.39 -24.99
N GLY A 120 -8.44 -1.81 -24.59
CA GLY A 120 -8.37 -0.49 -23.95
C GLY A 120 -8.22 -0.53 -22.43
N TRP A 121 -7.95 -1.70 -21.82
CA TRP A 121 -7.51 -1.76 -20.42
C TRP A 121 -6.10 -1.18 -20.27
N ILE A 122 -5.87 -0.49 -19.15
CA ILE A 122 -4.54 0.00 -18.78
C ILE A 122 -4.08 -0.77 -17.55
N ASN A 123 -2.95 -1.45 -17.65
CA ASN A 123 -2.33 -2.19 -16.56
C ASN A 123 -1.10 -1.44 -16.05
N PHE A 124 -1.02 -1.25 -14.74
CA PHE A 124 0.12 -0.67 -14.05
C PHE A 124 0.78 -1.77 -13.22
N LYS A 125 1.93 -2.26 -13.69
CA LYS A 125 2.71 -3.27 -13.00
C LYS A 125 3.79 -2.60 -12.15
N LEU A 126 3.71 -2.76 -10.83
CA LEU A 126 4.69 -2.23 -9.89
C LEU A 126 5.97 -3.09 -9.93
N SER A 127 7.15 -2.45 -9.97
CA SER A 127 8.42 -3.19 -9.89
C SER A 127 8.75 -3.61 -8.46
N ASP A 128 9.57 -4.65 -8.29
CA ASP A 128 10.01 -5.10 -6.96
C ASP A 128 10.78 -4.00 -6.21
N GLY A 129 11.58 -3.19 -6.93
CA GLY A 129 12.27 -2.03 -6.36
C GLY A 129 11.29 -0.96 -5.86
N ALA A 130 10.24 -0.68 -6.64
CA ALA A 130 9.19 0.24 -6.24
C ALA A 130 8.39 -0.28 -5.03
N LEU A 131 8.09 -1.58 -5.01
CA LEU A 131 7.44 -2.24 -3.87
C LEU A 131 8.29 -2.14 -2.60
N ALA A 132 9.60 -2.40 -2.70
CA ALA A 132 10.53 -2.26 -1.57
C ALA A 132 10.57 -0.82 -1.04
N ASN A 133 10.59 0.17 -1.95
CA ASN A 133 10.53 1.58 -1.58
C ASN A 133 9.22 1.93 -0.86
N TRP A 134 8.09 1.41 -1.36
CA TRP A 134 6.78 1.60 -0.74
C TRP A 134 6.71 0.97 0.67
N LEU A 135 7.14 -0.28 0.82
CA LEU A 135 7.18 -0.98 2.12
C LEU A 135 8.08 -0.23 3.12
N GLN A 136 9.22 0.28 2.65
CA GLN A 136 10.11 1.08 3.49
C GLN A 136 9.45 2.41 3.89
N ASP A 137 8.79 3.11 2.96
CA ASP A 137 8.12 4.36 3.29
C ASP A 137 6.92 4.16 4.23
N LEU A 138 6.18 3.08 4.08
CA LEU A 138 5.09 2.70 5.00
C LEU A 138 5.57 2.58 6.45
N ILE A 139 6.79 2.05 6.66
CA ILE A 139 7.39 1.93 7.99
C ILE A 139 7.87 3.28 8.51
N GLU A 140 8.54 4.07 7.67
CA GLU A 140 9.11 5.36 8.06
C GLU A 140 8.07 6.46 8.28
N LYS A 141 6.98 6.41 7.51
CA LYS A 141 5.90 7.39 7.48
C LYS A 141 4.56 6.65 7.60
N PRO A 142 4.07 6.44 8.84
CA PRO A 142 2.77 5.85 9.08
C PRO A 142 1.66 6.63 8.36
N LEU A 143 0.58 5.92 8.02
CA LEU A 143 -0.45 6.35 7.09
C LEU A 143 -1.20 7.62 7.49
N LEU A 144 -1.20 7.97 8.78
CA LEU A 144 -1.78 9.19 9.32
C LEU A 144 -0.85 9.71 10.43
N GLU A 145 -0.18 10.83 10.18
CA GLU A 145 0.42 11.61 11.26
C GLU A 145 -0.71 12.31 12.00
N GLU A 146 -0.97 11.89 13.24
CA GLU A 146 -1.72 12.70 14.18
C GLU A 146 -1.04 14.08 14.23
N TYR A 147 -1.80 15.12 13.86
CA TYR A 147 -1.51 16.48 14.27
C TYR A 147 -1.47 16.50 15.81
N GLU A 148 -0.29 16.32 16.40
CA GLU A 148 -0.04 16.59 17.81
C GLU A 148 -0.35 18.07 18.07
N GLY A 149 -1.58 18.34 18.52
CA GLY A 149 -2.02 19.72 18.72
C GLY A 149 -3.40 19.94 19.31
N LYS A 150 -4.20 18.89 19.58
CA LYS A 150 -5.39 19.01 20.43
C LYS A 150 -5.55 17.75 21.30
N LYS A 151 -4.82 17.73 22.41
CA LYS A 151 -5.34 17.12 23.63
C LYS A 151 -6.66 17.83 23.94
N VAL A 152 -7.78 17.23 23.57
CA VAL A 152 -9.07 17.57 24.16
C VAL A 152 -9.01 17.07 25.59
N LEU A 153 -8.49 17.92 26.47
CA LEU A 153 -8.77 17.81 27.90
C LEU A 153 -10.29 17.89 28.03
N LEU A 154 -10.86 16.86 28.64
CA LEU A 154 -12.20 16.89 29.19
C LEU A 154 -12.25 18.04 30.22
N GLN A 155 -12.72 19.20 29.79
CA GLN A 155 -13.30 20.20 30.67
C GLN A 155 -14.66 20.60 30.10
N GLU A 156 -15.65 20.40 30.94
CA GLU A 156 -17.05 20.73 30.73
C GLU A 156 -17.25 22.23 30.50
N ARG A 157 -18.16 22.58 29.58
CA ARG A 157 -18.94 23.85 29.50
C ARG A 157 -18.11 25.14 29.28
N ASP A 158 -18.40 26.05 28.35
CA ASP A 158 -19.64 26.49 27.71
C ASP A 158 -19.34 27.12 26.32
N GLY A 159 -20.34 27.07 25.43
CA GLY A 159 -20.63 28.15 24.49
C GLY A 159 -19.71 28.37 23.27
N ASN A 160 -20.18 27.85 22.12
CA ASN A 160 -20.08 28.51 20.80
C ASN A 160 -18.71 28.51 20.07
N SER A 161 -18.46 27.52 19.19
CA SER A 161 -17.92 27.71 17.82
C SER A 161 -17.54 26.40 17.11
N ILE A 162 -17.93 26.34 15.82
CA ILE A 162 -17.44 25.56 14.66
C ILE A 162 -16.78 24.20 14.98
N SER A 163 -17.57 23.14 14.83
CA SER A 163 -17.20 21.75 15.02
C SER A 163 -16.48 21.16 13.79
N THR A 164 -15.18 20.89 13.92
CA THR A 164 -14.54 19.79 13.19
C THR A 164 -14.87 18.50 13.94
N LYS A 165 -15.95 17.84 13.54
CA LYS A 165 -16.32 16.53 14.09
C LYS A 165 -15.31 15.47 13.63
N PRO A 166 -14.90 14.52 14.49
CA PRO A 166 -14.46 13.22 14.02
C PRO A 166 -15.60 12.61 13.20
N CYS A 167 -15.30 12.07 12.02
CA CYS A 167 -16.27 11.40 11.17
C CYS A 167 -16.70 10.04 11.76
N VAL A 168 -17.21 9.96 12.99
CA VAL A 168 -17.80 8.70 13.49
C VAL A 168 -18.95 8.99 14.45
N SER A 169 -20.17 8.69 13.99
CA SER A 169 -21.32 8.47 14.87
C SER A 169 -21.15 7.10 15.54
N PRO A 170 -21.40 6.93 16.85
CA PRO A 170 -21.24 5.64 17.55
C PRO A 170 -22.15 4.51 17.05
N THR A 171 -23.04 4.80 16.10
CA THR A 171 -24.15 3.93 15.69
C THR A 171 -23.73 2.73 14.81
N HIS A 172 -22.52 2.73 14.22
CA HIS A 172 -22.07 1.65 13.32
C HIS A 172 -21.15 0.59 13.95
N LEU A 173 -20.62 0.83 15.16
CA LEU A 173 -19.81 -0.17 15.91
C LEU A 173 -20.59 -1.44 16.28
N ASN A 174 -21.93 -1.36 16.33
CA ASN A 174 -22.81 -2.49 16.66
C ASN A 174 -22.86 -3.58 15.57
N SER A 175 -22.30 -3.33 14.38
CA SER A 175 -22.22 -4.30 13.28
C SER A 175 -20.89 -5.06 13.22
N LEU A 176 -19.91 -4.68 14.03
CA LEU A 176 -18.62 -5.35 14.03
C LEU A 176 -18.76 -6.65 14.84
N GLU A 177 -18.60 -7.79 14.18
CA GLU A 177 -18.48 -9.08 14.87
C GLU A 177 -17.41 -8.95 15.96
N PRO A 178 -17.74 -9.15 17.25
CA PRO A 178 -16.79 -8.98 18.37
C PRO A 178 -15.52 -9.81 18.21
N ASN A 179 -15.61 -10.90 17.46
CA ASN A 179 -14.48 -11.77 17.14
C ASN A 179 -13.45 -11.06 16.25
N THR A 180 -13.87 -10.22 15.31
CA THR A 180 -12.97 -9.56 14.36
C THR A 180 -12.19 -8.43 15.00
N SER A 181 -12.82 -7.64 15.88
CA SER A 181 -12.10 -6.60 16.63
C SER A 181 -11.02 -7.21 17.52
N PHE A 182 -11.36 -8.28 18.26
CA PHE A 182 -10.40 -8.98 19.10
C PHE A 182 -9.26 -9.61 18.29
N GLN A 183 -9.56 -10.24 17.14
CA GLN A 183 -8.53 -10.78 16.23
C GLN A 183 -7.54 -9.70 15.77
N LEU A 184 -8.03 -8.51 15.39
CA LEU A 184 -7.18 -7.41 14.97
C LEU A 184 -6.34 -6.86 16.12
N GLN A 185 -6.93 -6.71 17.30
CA GLN A 185 -6.19 -6.29 18.49
C GLN A 185 -5.10 -7.31 18.86
N TYR A 186 -5.42 -8.60 18.82
CA TYR A 186 -4.47 -9.70 19.04
C TYR A 186 -3.34 -9.68 18.01
N LEU A 187 -3.67 -9.54 16.73
CA LEU A 187 -2.69 -9.43 15.65
C LEU A 187 -1.73 -8.26 15.90
N HIS A 188 -2.25 -7.09 16.26
CA HIS A 188 -1.45 -5.92 16.60
C HIS A 188 -0.51 -6.19 17.78
N ALA A 189 -1.05 -6.63 18.92
CA ALA A 189 -0.27 -6.95 20.12
C ALA A 189 0.79 -8.03 19.86
N ARG A 190 0.48 -9.02 19.02
CA ARG A 190 1.41 -10.07 18.59
C ARG A 190 2.56 -9.49 17.77
N CYS A 191 2.28 -8.63 16.79
CA CYS A 191 3.33 -7.95 16.01
C CYS A 191 4.24 -7.13 16.93
N CYS A 192 3.68 -6.33 17.84
CA CYS A 192 4.43 -5.57 18.85
C CYS A 192 5.35 -6.49 19.67
N SER A 193 4.82 -7.60 20.18
CA SER A 193 5.57 -8.54 21.02
C SER A 193 6.71 -9.23 20.25
N LEU A 194 6.48 -9.61 18.99
CA LEU A 194 7.49 -10.24 18.15
C LEU A 194 8.59 -9.26 17.72
N LEU A 195 8.25 -8.00 17.45
CA LEU A 195 9.23 -6.94 17.18
C LEU A 195 10.11 -6.67 18.42
N ARG A 196 9.52 -6.60 19.61
CA ARG A 196 10.27 -6.47 20.87
C ARG A 196 11.18 -7.68 21.13
N LEU A 197 10.71 -8.89 20.81
CA LEU A 197 11.54 -10.10 20.88
C LEU A 197 12.72 -10.01 19.90
N ALA A 198 12.48 -9.60 18.67
CA ALA A 198 13.53 -9.44 17.66
C ALA A 198 14.59 -8.41 18.07
N HIS A 199 14.15 -7.31 18.70
CA HIS A 199 15.03 -6.32 19.29
C HIS A 199 15.92 -6.90 20.40
N ARG A 200 15.32 -7.56 21.40
CA ARG A 200 16.05 -8.22 22.49
C ARG A 200 17.04 -9.28 22.00
N GLN A 201 16.76 -9.88 20.86
CA GLN A 201 17.60 -10.90 20.24
C GLN A 201 18.66 -10.35 19.26
N GLY A 202 18.75 -9.03 19.08
CA GLY A 202 19.72 -8.37 18.22
C GLY A 202 19.49 -8.57 16.71
N LEU A 203 18.28 -8.95 16.30
CA LEU A 203 17.92 -9.07 14.88
C LEU A 203 17.68 -7.71 14.23
N ILE A 204 17.10 -6.79 15.01
CA ILE A 204 16.78 -5.41 14.63
C ILE A 204 17.00 -4.49 15.83
N THR A 205 17.14 -3.20 15.58
CA THR A 205 17.20 -2.16 16.62
C THR A 205 15.97 -1.27 16.50
N LEU A 206 15.16 -1.18 17.56
CA LEU A 206 14.00 -0.28 17.61
C LEU A 206 14.39 1.01 18.34
N ARG A 207 13.90 2.16 17.88
CA ARG A 207 14.07 3.44 18.60
C ARG A 207 13.25 3.47 19.89
N ASP A 208 12.00 3.06 19.79
CA ASP A 208 11.04 3.01 20.89
C ASP A 208 10.46 1.60 20.97
N ILE A 209 10.79 0.91 22.06
CA ILE A 209 10.35 -0.46 22.32
C ILE A 209 8.89 -0.46 22.82
N ASP A 210 8.44 0.66 23.41
CA ASP A 210 7.11 0.80 23.99
C ASP A 210 6.08 1.27 22.96
N PHE A 211 6.50 1.56 21.71
CA PHE A 211 5.62 2.04 20.63
C PHE A 211 4.69 3.20 21.06
N LYS A 212 5.18 4.07 21.95
CA LYS A 212 4.43 5.22 22.47
C LYS A 212 4.18 6.22 21.36
N THR A 213 5.12 6.30 20.43
CA THR A 213 4.95 7.08 19.20
C THR A 213 4.25 6.26 18.12
N THR A 214 3.48 6.93 17.26
CA THR A 214 2.86 6.32 16.06
C THR A 214 3.90 5.80 15.06
N LYS A 215 5.13 6.31 15.15
CA LYS A 215 6.22 6.00 14.22
C LYS A 215 7.02 4.80 14.72
N LEU A 216 6.76 3.64 14.10
CA LEU A 216 7.61 2.48 14.30
C LEU A 216 8.95 2.68 13.59
N GLN A 217 10.00 2.98 14.35
CA GLN A 217 11.31 3.28 13.78
C GLN A 217 12.29 2.15 14.07
N ILE A 218 12.39 1.22 13.11
CA ILE A 218 13.53 0.30 13.03
C ILE A 218 14.75 1.13 12.62
N ILE A 219 15.68 1.31 13.56
CA ILE A 219 16.95 2.04 13.36
C ILE A 219 17.91 1.17 12.54
N GLU A 220 17.97 -0.13 12.84
CA GLU A 220 18.82 -1.07 12.13
C GLU A 220 18.08 -2.40 11.90
N PRO A 221 18.15 -2.97 10.69
CA PRO A 221 18.76 -2.41 9.50
C PRO A 221 17.91 -1.25 8.92
N ASN A 222 18.57 -0.24 8.35
CA ASN A 222 17.92 0.86 7.65
C ASN A 222 18.66 1.13 6.31
N PRO A 223 18.03 0.87 5.16
CA PRO A 223 16.68 0.33 4.99
C PRO A 223 16.59 -1.16 5.41
N ILE A 224 15.37 -1.66 5.58
CA ILE A 224 15.14 -3.11 5.71
C ILE A 224 15.62 -3.79 4.42
N PRO A 225 16.29 -4.97 4.49
CA PRO A 225 16.83 -5.69 3.33
C PRO A 225 15.73 -6.40 2.51
N TRP A 226 14.80 -5.61 1.96
CA TRP A 226 13.69 -6.08 1.13
C TRP A 226 14.14 -6.76 -0.17
N LEU A 227 15.27 -6.31 -0.73
CA LEU A 227 15.76 -6.73 -2.02
C LEU A 227 16.89 -7.76 -1.87
N GLN A 228 17.04 -8.58 -2.90
CA GLN A 228 18.20 -9.45 -3.07
C GLN A 228 19.45 -8.60 -3.30
N ASP A 229 20.60 -9.10 -2.87
CA ASP A 229 21.88 -8.44 -3.12
C ASP A 229 22.18 -8.46 -4.61
N LYS A 230 22.56 -7.31 -5.18
CA LYS A 230 22.95 -7.24 -6.59
C LYS A 230 24.15 -8.16 -6.80
N GLN A 231 24.00 -9.18 -7.64
CA GLN A 231 25.16 -9.92 -8.14
C GLN A 231 25.93 -9.00 -9.09
N LEU A 232 27.26 -9.12 -9.11
CA LEU A 232 28.21 -8.28 -9.86
C LEU A 232 28.07 -8.38 -11.39
N SER A 233 27.19 -9.21 -11.92
CA SER A 233 26.90 -9.30 -13.35
C SER A 233 25.82 -8.31 -13.75
N ASP A 234 26.24 -7.21 -14.35
CA ASP A 234 25.42 -6.16 -14.95
C ASP A 234 24.27 -6.72 -15.79
N THR A 235 23.02 -6.43 -15.37
CA THR A 235 21.71 -6.39 -16.09
C THR A 235 20.53 -6.97 -15.32
N GLU A 236 20.72 -7.57 -14.14
CA GLU A 236 19.59 -8.13 -13.40
C GLU A 236 18.72 -7.05 -12.74
N GLN A 237 17.41 -7.11 -13.03
CA GLN A 237 16.37 -6.33 -12.36
C GLN A 237 16.41 -6.60 -10.85
N LEU A 238 16.24 -5.56 -10.03
CA LEU A 238 16.10 -5.71 -8.58
C LEU A 238 14.96 -6.70 -8.30
N ARG A 239 15.25 -7.75 -7.51
CA ARG A 239 14.26 -8.76 -7.11
C ARG A 239 13.97 -8.68 -5.62
N LEU A 240 12.71 -8.90 -5.27
CA LEU A 240 12.31 -9.00 -3.87
C LEU A 240 12.95 -10.25 -3.23
N ARG A 241 13.39 -10.13 -1.99
CA ARG A 241 13.93 -11.24 -1.19
C ARG A 241 12.82 -12.14 -0.66
N LEU A 242 11.65 -11.56 -0.40
CA LEU A 242 10.48 -12.21 0.17
C LEU A 242 9.66 -12.91 -0.92
N VAL A 243 10.08 -14.08 -1.37
CA VAL A 243 9.49 -14.79 -2.52
C VAL A 243 8.51 -15.90 -2.14
N HIS A 244 8.40 -16.25 -0.86
CA HIS A 244 7.50 -17.30 -0.40
C HIS A 244 6.03 -16.90 -0.67
N SER A 245 5.19 -17.87 -1.02
CA SER A 245 3.78 -17.60 -1.38
C SER A 245 3.02 -16.89 -0.26
N THR A 246 3.25 -17.27 1.00
CA THR A 246 2.61 -16.62 2.15
C THR A 246 3.19 -15.25 2.48
N GLU A 247 4.47 -14.98 2.18
CA GLU A 247 5.05 -13.62 2.25
C GLU A 247 4.37 -12.71 1.23
N GLN A 248 4.27 -13.17 -0.01
CA GLN A 248 3.63 -12.44 -1.11
C GLN A 248 2.14 -12.22 -0.85
N ASN A 249 1.45 -13.22 -0.29
CA ASN A 249 0.05 -13.06 0.13
C ASN A 249 -0.10 -12.00 1.22
N LEU A 250 0.77 -12.00 2.24
CA LEU A 250 0.73 -10.99 3.30
C LEU A 250 0.97 -9.57 2.74
N ILE A 251 1.98 -9.39 1.88
CA ILE A 251 2.22 -8.11 1.18
C ILE A 251 0.98 -7.66 0.41
N SER A 252 0.33 -8.60 -0.29
CA SER A 252 -0.89 -8.37 -1.04
C SER A 252 -2.05 -7.91 -0.14
N GLN A 253 -2.24 -8.49 1.05
CA GLN A 253 -3.26 -8.04 2.00
C GLN A 253 -2.91 -6.69 2.63
N ILE A 254 -1.64 -6.44 2.94
CA ILE A 254 -1.15 -5.14 3.43
C ILE A 254 -1.48 -4.02 2.43
N LEU A 255 -1.25 -4.25 1.14
CA LEU A 255 -1.59 -3.31 0.07
C LEU A 255 -3.10 -3.09 -0.05
N ASP A 256 -3.90 -4.16 -0.06
CA ASP A 256 -5.37 -4.05 -0.12
C ASP A 256 -5.94 -3.25 1.05
N CYS A 257 -5.42 -3.48 2.26
CA CYS A 257 -5.79 -2.68 3.42
C CYS A 257 -5.37 -1.21 3.23
N SER A 258 -4.14 -0.96 2.81
CA SER A 258 -3.64 0.40 2.61
C SER A 258 -4.38 1.19 1.53
N ASP A 259 -4.90 0.51 0.51
CA ASP A 259 -5.70 1.13 -0.56
C ASP A 259 -7.13 1.46 -0.11
N GLU A 260 -7.66 0.75 0.88
CA GLU A 260 -9.00 0.99 1.43
C GLU A 260 -9.00 1.94 2.63
N ILE A 261 -7.86 2.12 3.33
CA ILE A 261 -7.73 3.11 4.40
C ILE A 261 -7.99 4.50 3.84
N GLY A 262 -8.98 5.19 4.40
CA GLY A 262 -9.47 6.49 3.91
C GLY A 262 -10.71 6.40 3.01
N GLU A 263 -11.16 5.19 2.65
CA GLU A 263 -12.50 4.99 2.07
C GLU A 263 -13.54 4.81 3.20
N ASN A 264 -14.71 5.45 3.08
CA ASN A 264 -15.77 5.42 4.11
C ASN A 264 -16.54 4.07 4.20
N ASN A 265 -15.94 2.94 3.82
CA ASN A 265 -16.60 1.63 3.78
C ASN A 265 -16.10 0.70 4.90
N GLN A 266 -16.73 0.82 6.08
CA GLN A 266 -16.36 0.00 7.23
C GLN A 266 -16.53 -1.50 6.99
N ILE A 267 -17.55 -1.94 6.23
CA ILE A 267 -17.79 -3.37 5.98
C ILE A 267 -16.62 -3.99 5.17
N SER A 268 -16.12 -3.28 4.16
CA SER A 268 -14.96 -3.76 3.40
C SER A 268 -13.71 -3.79 4.28
N LEU A 269 -13.48 -2.75 5.09
CA LEU A 269 -12.35 -2.67 6.01
C LEU A 269 -12.30 -3.82 7.01
N VAL A 270 -13.46 -4.22 7.56
CA VAL A 270 -13.55 -5.37 8.48
C VAL A 270 -13.15 -6.66 7.78
N LYS A 271 -13.69 -6.90 6.58
CA LYS A 271 -13.34 -8.07 5.77
C LYS A 271 -11.84 -8.08 5.42
N ARG A 272 -11.28 -6.92 5.08
CA ARG A 272 -9.82 -6.77 4.84
C ARG A 272 -9.01 -7.07 6.08
N GLY A 273 -9.43 -6.57 7.24
CA GLY A 273 -8.80 -6.86 8.52
C GLY A 273 -8.77 -8.37 8.84
N SER A 274 -9.89 -9.07 8.63
CA SER A 274 -9.94 -10.53 8.79
C SER A 274 -9.00 -11.25 7.82
N ASN A 275 -8.98 -10.86 6.54
CA ASN A 275 -8.08 -11.46 5.56
C ASN A 275 -6.60 -11.20 5.87
N LEU A 276 -6.26 -10.00 6.34
CA LEU A 276 -4.91 -9.65 6.78
C LEU A 276 -4.48 -10.51 7.98
N SER A 277 -5.38 -10.75 8.92
CA SER A 277 -5.13 -11.61 10.08
C SER A 277 -4.83 -13.06 9.67
N LEU A 278 -5.66 -13.62 8.79
CA LEU A 278 -5.44 -14.98 8.26
C LEU A 278 -4.13 -15.09 7.46
N ALA A 279 -3.84 -14.10 6.61
CA ALA A 279 -2.59 -14.08 5.84
C ALA A 279 -1.37 -13.97 6.75
N PHE A 280 -1.45 -13.20 7.84
CA PHE A 280 -0.40 -13.12 8.83
C PHE A 280 -0.18 -14.45 9.56
N GLU A 281 -1.23 -15.16 9.97
CA GLU A 281 -1.11 -16.46 10.63
C GLU A 281 -0.46 -17.52 9.73
N GLN A 282 -0.86 -17.57 8.46
CA GLN A 282 -0.25 -18.44 7.45
C GLN A 282 1.23 -18.08 7.24
N PHE A 283 1.53 -16.80 7.08
CA PHE A 283 2.91 -16.33 6.98
C PHE A 283 3.73 -16.73 8.23
N TYR A 284 3.22 -16.47 9.42
CA TYR A 284 3.93 -16.71 10.67
C TYR A 284 4.20 -18.20 10.91
N SER A 285 3.27 -19.07 10.53
CA SER A 285 3.40 -20.52 10.69
C SER A 285 4.35 -21.15 9.67
N GLU A 286 4.37 -20.65 8.43
CA GLU A 286 5.17 -21.24 7.34
C GLU A 286 6.56 -20.60 7.19
N CYS A 287 6.72 -19.32 7.54
CA CYS A 287 7.96 -18.57 7.35
C CYS A 287 8.76 -18.42 8.65
N ARG A 288 9.73 -19.31 8.87
CA ARG A 288 10.64 -19.24 10.03
C ARG A 288 11.46 -17.95 10.05
N ILE A 289 11.47 -17.23 11.17
CA ILE A 289 12.31 -16.04 11.37
C ILE A 289 13.46 -16.35 12.33
N TRP A 290 13.17 -17.10 13.39
CA TRP A 290 14.12 -17.52 14.40
C TRP A 290 14.83 -18.83 14.04
N GLY A 291 15.79 -19.25 14.88
CA GLY A 291 16.55 -20.48 14.69
C GLY A 291 17.58 -20.37 13.56
N GLU A 292 17.53 -21.33 12.62
CA GLU A 292 18.48 -21.43 11.51
C GLU A 292 18.45 -20.21 10.58
N VAL A 293 17.28 -19.59 10.38
CA VAL A 293 17.16 -18.43 9.49
C VAL A 293 17.87 -17.22 10.10
N LYS A 294 17.73 -16.99 11.41
CA LYS A 294 18.47 -15.93 12.12
C LYS A 294 19.99 -16.09 11.98
N THR A 295 20.49 -17.33 12.01
CA THR A 295 21.93 -17.62 12.02
C THR A 295 22.54 -17.64 10.63
N HIS A 296 21.86 -18.23 9.65
CA HIS A 296 22.40 -18.43 8.30
C HIS A 296 21.88 -17.40 7.28
N ASN A 297 20.73 -16.77 7.53
CA ASN A 297 20.11 -15.84 6.59
C ASN A 297 19.47 -14.64 7.32
N LEU A 298 20.31 -13.90 8.05
CA LEU A 298 19.91 -12.74 8.84
C LEU A 298 19.11 -11.71 8.01
N ARG A 299 19.51 -11.47 6.76
CA ARG A 299 18.81 -10.50 5.89
C ARG A 299 17.40 -10.96 5.54
N LEU A 300 17.17 -12.25 5.30
CA LEU A 300 15.80 -12.76 5.12
C LEU A 300 14.98 -12.63 6.40
N ALA A 301 15.56 -12.96 7.56
CA ALA A 301 14.89 -12.76 8.85
C ALA A 301 14.50 -11.29 9.07
N GLN A 302 15.40 -10.35 8.77
CA GLN A 302 15.15 -8.92 8.84
C GLN A 302 14.07 -8.46 7.85
N GLY A 303 14.06 -8.96 6.62
CA GLY A 303 12.98 -8.69 5.65
C GLY A 303 11.60 -9.16 6.16
N ARG A 304 11.54 -10.35 6.75
CA ARG A 304 10.32 -10.90 7.39
C ARG A 304 9.87 -10.07 8.58
N LEU A 305 10.80 -9.58 9.40
CA LEU A 305 10.51 -8.65 10.49
C LEU A 305 10.00 -7.30 9.98
N GLY A 306 10.46 -6.86 8.80
CA GLY A 306 9.85 -5.75 8.08
C GLY A 306 8.36 -5.96 7.80
N LEU A 307 7.93 -7.18 7.44
CA LEU A 307 6.51 -7.47 7.25
C LEU A 307 5.71 -7.41 8.55
N PHE A 308 6.30 -7.77 9.70
CA PHE A 308 5.67 -7.54 11.00
C PHE A 308 5.48 -6.05 11.27
N ALA A 309 6.49 -5.25 10.97
CA ALA A 309 6.44 -3.79 11.12
C ALA A 309 5.35 -3.17 10.24
N ALA A 310 5.32 -3.51 8.94
CA ALA A 310 4.30 -3.03 8.02
C ALA A 310 2.88 -3.47 8.44
N THR A 311 2.72 -4.72 8.87
CA THR A 311 1.44 -5.24 9.37
C THR A 311 0.99 -4.49 10.63
N GLN A 312 1.89 -4.28 11.59
CA GLN A 312 1.60 -3.55 12.82
C GLN A 312 1.06 -2.14 12.53
N ILE A 313 1.70 -1.41 11.60
CA ILE A 313 1.28 -0.06 11.21
C ILE A 313 -0.10 -0.07 10.56
N VAL A 314 -0.33 -0.96 9.60
CA VAL A 314 -1.62 -1.05 8.90
C VAL A 314 -2.74 -1.45 9.86
N VAL A 315 -2.52 -2.43 10.73
CA VAL A 315 -3.52 -2.88 11.70
C VAL A 315 -3.80 -1.78 12.74
N ARG A 316 -2.78 -1.05 13.18
CA ARG A 316 -2.96 0.11 14.06
C ARG A 316 -3.87 1.14 13.38
N SER A 317 -3.61 1.50 12.12
CA SER A 317 -4.43 2.46 11.39
C SER A 317 -5.86 1.97 11.16
N LEU A 318 -6.05 0.67 10.89
CA LEU A 318 -7.39 0.09 10.81
C LEU A 318 -8.13 0.20 12.14
N LEU A 319 -7.48 -0.18 13.25
CA LEU A 319 -8.09 -0.14 14.58
C LEU A 319 -8.38 1.30 15.04
N GLN A 320 -7.37 2.16 15.08
CA GLN A 320 -7.48 3.49 15.68
C GLN A 320 -8.11 4.51 14.73
N ASP A 321 -7.59 4.61 13.50
CA ASP A 321 -7.96 5.70 12.60
C ASP A 321 -9.29 5.44 11.88
N GLN A 322 -9.58 4.18 11.54
CA GLN A 322 -10.79 3.82 10.79
C GLN A 322 -11.93 3.31 11.68
N LEU A 323 -11.63 2.49 12.69
CA LEU A 323 -12.64 1.85 13.54
C LEU A 323 -12.82 2.55 14.90
N GLY A 324 -11.90 3.41 15.33
CA GLY A 324 -11.94 4.05 16.65
C GLY A 324 -11.74 3.09 17.82
N ILE A 325 -11.10 1.94 17.57
CA ILE A 325 -10.81 0.88 18.53
C ILE A 325 -9.36 1.00 19.01
N ALA A 326 -9.12 0.74 20.30
CA ALA A 326 -7.77 0.72 20.83
C ALA A 326 -6.92 -0.38 20.18
N ALA A 327 -5.66 -0.06 19.85
CA ALA A 327 -4.66 -0.99 19.37
C ALA A 327 -3.69 -1.34 20.53
N PRO A 328 -3.97 -2.39 21.32
CA PRO A 328 -3.18 -2.72 22.49
C PRO A 328 -1.78 -3.22 22.12
N LEU A 329 -0.79 -2.89 22.94
CA LEU A 329 0.60 -3.33 22.74
C LEU A 329 0.81 -4.78 23.20
N GLU A 330 -0.03 -5.23 24.12
CA GLU A 330 -0.02 -6.54 24.76
C GLU A 330 -1.47 -6.96 25.05
N LEU A 331 -1.75 -8.26 24.94
CA LEU A 331 -3.04 -8.88 25.25
C LEU A 331 -2.84 -10.20 25.98
#